data_AF-A0A6I9MVI7-F1
#
_entry.id   AF-A0A6I9MVI7-F1
#
_cell.length_a   1.000
_cell.length_b   1.000
_cell.length_c   1.000
_cell.angle_alpha   90.00
_cell.angle_beta   90.00
_cell.angle_gamma   90.00
#
_symmetry.space_group_name_H-M   'P 1'
#
loop_
_entity.id
_entity.type
_entity.pdbx_description
1 polymer ?
#
loop_
_entity_poly.entity_id
_entity_poly.type
_entity_poly.pdbx_seq_one_letter_code
_entity_poly.pdbx_strand_id
1 'polypeptide(L)'
;MNRRCCATYESASLRMFRFGRTDTIRSASSASAAFVKAFDDLSKQNTEKVDLMEKAVHAHRAYTNMAISGQAIDRHLLGLKMIALEEKVSVPEIYTDPAYSKALEYKLSTSQVWTSAVYRHYITAHRCVPKT
;
A
#
# COMPACT_ATOMS: atom_id res chain seq x y z
N MET A 1 -14.94 -13.71 -1.42
CA MET A 1 -13.54 -13.24 -1.43
C MET A 1 -12.85 -13.65 -0.12
N ASN A 2 -11.52 -13.76 -0.05
CA ASN A 2 -10.70 -14.63 0.83
C ASN A 2 -10.83 -14.55 2.39
N ARG A 3 -11.79 -13.82 2.98
CA ARG A 3 -12.06 -13.66 4.44
C ARG A 3 -10.81 -13.41 5.33
N ARG A 4 -9.73 -12.89 4.75
CA ARG A 4 -8.45 -12.61 5.43
C ARG A 4 -7.81 -11.39 4.77
N CYS A 5 -7.19 -10.54 5.59
CA CYS A 5 -6.34 -9.45 5.10
C CYS A 5 -5.07 -10.01 4.45
N CYS A 6 -4.53 -9.28 3.50
CA CYS A 6 -3.29 -9.63 2.80
C CYS A 6 -2.42 -8.39 2.61
N ALA A 7 -1.11 -8.59 2.40
CA ALA A 7 -0.22 -7.49 2.08
C ALA A 7 -0.74 -6.78 0.82
N THR A 8 -0.96 -5.47 0.97
CA THR A 8 -1.58 -4.62 -0.04
C THR A 8 -0.66 -3.45 -0.30
N TYR A 9 -0.22 -3.32 -1.54
CA TYR A 9 0.58 -2.20 -2.04
C TYR A 9 -0.33 -1.18 -2.69
N GLU A 10 -0.13 0.08 -2.36
CA GLU A 10 -0.68 1.23 -3.08
C GLU A 10 0.45 2.24 -3.35
N SER A 11 0.48 2.81 -4.56
CA SER A 11 1.55 3.72 -4.96
C SER A 11 1.40 5.11 -4.33
N ALA A 12 2.38 5.57 -3.54
CA ALA A 12 2.55 6.97 -3.16
C ALA A 12 3.48 7.69 -4.13
N SER A 13 3.09 8.88 -4.60
CA SER A 13 3.97 9.74 -5.42
C SER A 13 4.95 10.50 -4.55
N LEU A 14 6.24 10.42 -4.84
CA LEU A 14 7.31 11.19 -4.17
C LEU A 14 7.72 12.44 -4.96
N ARG A 15 6.90 12.93 -5.89
CA ARG A 15 7.24 14.07 -6.78
C ARG A 15 7.49 15.41 -6.06
N MET A 16 7.25 15.49 -4.75
CA MET A 16 7.69 16.63 -3.94
C MET A 16 9.22 16.69 -3.78
N PHE A 17 9.92 15.58 -4.00
CA PHE A 17 11.37 15.48 -3.93
C PHE A 17 11.98 15.48 -5.34
N ARG A 18 13.20 16.01 -5.46
CA ARG A 18 13.96 15.98 -6.72
C ARG A 18 14.21 14.53 -7.15
N PHE A 19 13.89 14.21 -8.41
CA PHE A 19 13.91 12.84 -8.96
C PHE A 19 12.98 11.83 -8.26
N GLY A 20 12.07 12.31 -7.41
CA GLY A 20 11.14 11.46 -6.66
C GLY A 20 10.23 10.65 -7.59
N ARG A 21 10.24 9.34 -7.39
CA ARG A 21 9.36 8.39 -8.07
C ARG A 21 8.21 8.01 -7.14
N THR A 22 8.34 6.89 -6.42
CA THR A 22 7.26 6.35 -5.59
C THR A 22 7.78 5.73 -4.30
N ASP A 23 6.94 5.77 -3.28
CA ASP A 23 7.00 4.88 -2.11
C ASP A 23 5.71 4.03 -2.03
N THR A 24 5.59 3.24 -0.98
CA THR A 24 4.49 2.30 -0.74
C THR A 24 3.58 2.79 0.37
N ILE A 25 2.29 2.89 0.08
CA ILE A 25 1.22 2.94 1.07
C ILE A 25 0.81 1.49 1.34
N ARG A 26 0.77 1.11 2.62
CA ARG A 26 0.33 -0.22 3.06
C ARG A 26 -1.13 -0.15 3.50
N SER A 27 -2.06 -0.39 2.57
CA SER A 27 -3.49 -0.18 2.82
C SER A 27 -4.10 -1.19 3.81
N ALA A 28 -3.48 -2.37 3.94
CA ALA A 28 -3.81 -3.34 4.98
C ALA A 28 -3.14 -2.93 6.31
N SER A 29 -3.96 -2.43 7.24
CA SER A 29 -3.55 -1.94 8.56
C SER A 29 -4.41 -2.58 9.65
N SER A 30 -4.01 -2.39 10.91
CA SER A 30 -4.83 -2.83 12.06
C SER A 30 -6.21 -2.16 12.06
N ALA A 31 -6.29 -0.88 11.69
CA ALA A 31 -7.54 -0.14 11.61
C ALA A 31 -8.45 -0.66 10.50
N SER A 32 -7.93 -0.90 9.29
CA SER A 32 -8.74 -1.47 8.21
C SER A 32 -9.16 -2.91 8.50
N ALA A 33 -8.30 -3.71 9.14
CA ALA A 33 -8.64 -5.06 9.59
C ALA A 33 -9.73 -5.06 10.66
N ALA A 34 -9.71 -4.12 11.61
CA ALA A 34 -10.75 -3.98 12.63
C ALA A 34 -12.10 -3.61 12.00
N PHE A 35 -12.10 -2.66 11.06
CA PHE A 35 -13.29 -2.27 10.32
C PHE A 35 -13.92 -3.44 9.56
N VAL A 36 -13.16 -4.12 8.69
CA VAL A 36 -13.74 -5.20 7.86
C VAL A 36 -14.25 -6.38 8.68
N LYS A 37 -13.61 -6.66 9.83
CA LYS A 37 -14.10 -7.69 10.77
C LYS A 37 -15.43 -7.29 11.41
N ALA A 38 -15.56 -6.05 11.88
CA ALA A 38 -16.78 -5.56 12.50
C ALA A 38 -17.91 -5.37 11.48
N PHE A 39 -17.59 -5.02 10.23
CA PHE A 39 -18.57 -4.78 9.19
C PHE A 39 -19.45 -6.02 8.92
N ASP A 40 -18.83 -7.20 8.83
CA ASP A 40 -19.49 -8.48 8.60
C ASP A 40 -20.08 -9.12 9.87
N ASP A 41 -19.83 -8.54 11.05
CA ASP A 41 -20.34 -9.05 12.33
C ASP A 41 -21.78 -8.56 12.57
N LEU A 42 -22.72 -9.51 12.71
CA LEU A 42 -24.14 -9.23 12.95
C LEU A 42 -24.42 -8.76 14.38
N SER A 43 -23.50 -9.01 15.33
CA SER A 43 -23.63 -8.58 16.72
C SER A 43 -23.26 -7.10 16.92
N LYS A 44 -22.63 -6.47 15.93
CA LYS A 44 -22.12 -5.11 15.99
C LYS A 44 -23.17 -4.10 15.53
N GLN A 45 -23.33 -3.02 16.29
CA GLN A 45 -24.24 -1.93 15.92
C GLN A 45 -23.69 -1.14 14.72
N ASN A 46 -24.59 -0.61 13.89
CA ASN A 46 -24.19 0.20 12.72
C ASN A 46 -23.35 1.43 13.11
N THR A 47 -23.61 2.03 14.26
CA THR A 47 -22.83 3.15 14.80
C THR A 47 -21.37 2.76 15.06
N GLU A 48 -21.13 1.58 15.63
CA GLU A 48 -19.77 1.05 15.84
C GLU A 48 -19.07 0.75 14.52
N LYS A 49 -19.81 0.21 13.53
CA LYS A 49 -19.26 -0.05 12.18
C LYS A 49 -18.82 1.24 11.49
N VAL A 50 -19.60 2.31 11.60
CA VAL A 50 -19.28 3.62 11.04
C VAL A 50 -18.06 4.24 11.73
N ASP A 51 -18.01 4.21 13.07
CA ASP A 51 -16.84 4.71 13.82
C ASP A 51 -15.54 3.98 13.42
N LEU A 52 -15.58 2.66 13.28
CA LEU A 52 -14.43 1.88 12.82
C LEU A 52 -14.06 2.18 11.35
N MET A 53 -15.06 2.43 10.50
CA MET A 53 -14.83 2.86 9.11
C MET A 53 -14.09 4.20 9.06
N GLU A 54 -14.56 5.19 9.81
CA GLU A 54 -13.95 6.52 9.88
C GLU A 54 -12.51 6.42 10.40
N LYS A 55 -12.27 5.63 11.46
CA LYS A 55 -10.92 5.36 11.97
C LYS A 55 -10.01 4.73 10.91
N ALA A 56 -10.52 3.75 10.14
CA ALA A 56 -9.77 3.12 9.06
C ALA A 56 -9.40 4.12 7.95
N VAL A 57 -10.34 4.97 7.54
CA VAL A 57 -10.12 6.03 6.54
C VAL A 57 -9.11 7.06 7.04
N HIS A 58 -9.24 7.53 8.28
CA HIS A 58 -8.30 8.48 8.87
C HIS A 58 -6.90 7.91 8.99
N ALA A 59 -6.75 6.65 9.42
CA ALA A 59 -5.47 5.97 9.49
C ALA A 59 -4.80 5.84 8.10
N HIS A 60 -5.57 5.44 7.07
CA HIS A 60 -5.06 5.35 5.70
C HIS A 60 -4.65 6.71 5.15
N ARG A 61 -5.44 7.76 5.38
CA ARG A 61 -5.11 9.14 5.00
C ARG A 61 -3.85 9.65 5.70
N ALA A 62 -3.71 9.37 7.00
CA ALA A 62 -2.52 9.74 7.75
C ALA A 62 -1.26 9.05 7.19
N TYR A 63 -1.34 7.74 6.89
CA TYR A 63 -0.24 7.02 6.26
C TYR A 63 0.06 7.55 4.86
N THR A 64 -0.96 7.88 4.07
CA THR A 64 -0.80 8.47 2.74
C THR A 64 -0.01 9.78 2.81
N ASN A 65 -0.38 10.67 3.74
CA ASN A 65 0.33 11.93 3.95
C ASN A 65 1.79 11.71 4.37
N MET A 66 2.03 10.78 5.30
CA MET A 66 3.37 10.36 5.71
C MET A 66 4.20 9.85 4.50
N ALA A 67 3.62 9.00 3.66
CA ALA A 67 4.28 8.41 2.52
C ALA A 67 4.64 9.44 1.44
N ILE A 68 3.73 10.34 1.07
CA ILE A 68 4.04 11.39 0.08
C ILE A 68 5.10 12.36 0.60
N SER A 69 5.16 12.58 1.92
CA SER A 69 6.20 13.35 2.60
C SER A 69 7.52 12.58 2.81
N GLY A 70 7.69 11.42 2.17
CA GLY A 70 8.95 10.67 2.19
C GLY A 70 9.26 10.00 3.53
N GLN A 71 8.24 9.75 4.35
CA GLN A 71 8.38 9.14 5.68
C GLN A 71 7.87 7.68 5.71
N ALA A 72 7.56 7.08 4.55
CA ALA A 72 7.23 5.67 4.47
C ALA A 72 8.49 4.79 4.54
N ILE A 73 8.31 3.53 4.95
CA ILE A 73 9.40 2.64 5.34
C ILE A 73 9.92 1.76 4.19
N ASP A 74 9.11 1.50 3.17
CA ASP A 74 9.38 0.45 2.17
C ASP A 74 10.62 0.73 1.33
N ARG A 75 10.77 1.95 0.80
CA ARG A 75 11.99 2.32 0.05
C ARG A 75 13.20 2.48 0.96
N HIS A 76 13.00 2.88 2.22
CA HIS A 76 14.06 2.95 3.21
C HIS A 76 14.65 1.57 3.50
N LEU A 77 13.81 0.57 3.77
CA LEU A 77 14.27 -0.82 3.99
C LEU A 77 14.92 -1.42 2.74
N LEU A 78 14.44 -1.08 1.55
CA LEU A 78 15.09 -1.49 0.31
C LEU A 78 16.49 -0.87 0.19
N GLY A 79 16.64 0.43 0.47
CA GLY A 79 17.92 1.13 0.46
C GLY A 79 18.94 0.50 1.42
N LEU A 80 18.54 0.23 2.66
CA LEU A 80 19.39 -0.45 3.65
C LEU A 80 19.85 -1.84 3.18
N LYS A 81 18.97 -2.60 2.51
CA LYS A 81 19.34 -3.90 1.92
C LYS A 81 20.34 -3.73 0.79
N MET A 82 20.13 -2.75 -0.09
CA MET A 82 21.01 -2.48 -1.22
C MET A 82 22.40 -2.06 -0.75
N ILE A 83 22.49 -1.19 0.27
CA ILE A 83 23.77 -0.78 0.86
C ILE A 83 24.51 -1.99 1.44
N ALA A 84 23.83 -2.88 2.17
CA ALA A 84 24.46 -4.07 2.71
C ALA A 84 25.06 -4.98 1.62
N LEU A 85 24.36 -5.11 0.49
CA LEU A 85 24.83 -5.88 -0.67
C LEU A 85 26.00 -5.19 -1.38
N GLU A 86 25.96 -3.87 -1.53
CA GLU A 86 27.01 -3.07 -2.17
C GLU A 86 28.32 -3.10 -1.38
N GLU A 87 28.23 -2.93 -0.06
CA GLU A 87 29.35 -2.99 0.88
C GLU A 87 29.84 -4.42 1.16
N LYS A 88 29.17 -5.43 0.59
CA LYS A 88 29.46 -6.86 0.79
C LYS A 88 29.50 -7.27 2.27
N VAL A 89 28.70 -6.60 3.09
CA VAL A 89 28.48 -7.00 4.49
C VAL A 89 27.36 -8.02 4.57
N SER A 90 27.29 -8.75 5.68
CA SER A 90 26.18 -9.67 5.92
C SER A 90 24.86 -8.91 5.91
N VAL A 91 23.92 -9.35 5.07
CA VAL A 91 22.57 -8.79 5.04
C VAL A 91 21.92 -9.01 6.40
N PRO A 92 21.37 -7.97 7.06
CA PRO A 92 20.74 -8.10 8.37
C PRO A 92 19.62 -9.16 8.41
N GLU A 93 19.48 -9.84 9.54
CA GLU A 93 18.55 -10.98 9.71
C GLU A 93 17.08 -10.63 9.41
N ILE A 94 16.67 -9.38 9.62
CA ILE A 94 15.32 -8.89 9.28
C ILE A 94 14.91 -9.21 7.83
N TYR A 95 15.86 -9.24 6.90
CA TYR A 95 15.59 -9.52 5.49
C TYR A 95 15.41 -11.01 5.18
N THR A 96 15.78 -11.88 6.11
CA THR A 96 15.57 -13.33 6.05
C THR A 96 14.33 -13.78 6.83
N ASP A 97 13.76 -12.89 7.64
CA ASP A 97 12.56 -13.16 8.42
C ASP A 97 11.36 -13.48 7.48
N PRO A 98 10.64 -14.60 7.70
CA PRO A 98 9.43 -14.93 6.94
C PRO A 98 8.37 -13.82 6.95
N ALA A 99 8.30 -13.01 8.02
CA ALA A 99 7.42 -11.86 8.12
C ALA A 99 7.78 -10.78 7.09
N TYR A 100 9.07 -10.52 6.85
CA TYR A 100 9.51 -9.57 5.82
C TYR A 100 9.13 -10.06 4.42
N SER A 101 9.37 -11.34 4.12
CA SER A 101 8.94 -11.94 2.85
C SER A 101 7.43 -11.83 2.66
N LYS A 102 6.64 -12.17 3.68
CA LYS A 102 5.18 -12.08 3.65
C LYS A 102 4.68 -10.64 3.52
N ALA A 103 5.38 -9.68 4.12
CA ALA A 103 5.04 -8.25 4.05
C ALA A 103 5.28 -7.64 2.67
N LEU A 104 6.17 -8.24 1.86
CA LEU A 104 6.45 -7.83 0.47
C LEU A 104 5.69 -8.66 -0.58
N GLU A 105 5.05 -9.75 -0.17
CA GLU A 105 4.21 -10.58 -1.05
C GLU A 105 2.84 -9.93 -1.27
N TYR A 106 2.81 -8.88 -2.10
CA TYR A 106 1.58 -8.12 -2.38
C TYR A 106 0.57 -8.93 -3.17
N LYS A 107 -0.45 -9.46 -2.48
CA LYS A 107 -1.61 -10.11 -3.11
C LYS A 107 -2.54 -9.11 -3.79
N LEU A 108 -2.52 -7.86 -3.33
CA LEU A 108 -3.18 -6.73 -3.95
C LEU A 108 -2.14 -5.66 -4.26
N SER A 109 -2.05 -5.26 -5.52
CA SER A 109 -1.18 -4.18 -5.99
C SER A 109 -2.04 -3.16 -6.72
N THR A 110 -2.15 -1.96 -6.16
CA THR A 110 -3.08 -0.92 -6.61
C THR A 110 -2.36 0.39 -6.88
N SER A 111 -2.99 1.23 -7.68
CA SER A 111 -2.58 2.62 -7.89
C SER A 111 -3.79 3.46 -8.24
N GLN A 112 -3.77 4.73 -7.80
CA GLN A 112 -4.74 5.71 -8.24
C GLN A 112 -4.14 6.55 -9.36
N VAL A 113 -4.81 6.60 -10.51
CA VAL A 113 -4.43 7.46 -11.63
C VAL A 113 -5.53 8.51 -11.82
N TRP A 114 -5.27 9.71 -11.32
CA TRP A 114 -6.19 10.83 -11.52
C TRP A 114 -6.07 11.36 -12.95
N THR A 115 -7.19 11.41 -13.67
CA THR A 115 -7.28 12.04 -14.99
C THR A 115 -8.38 13.10 -14.98
N SER A 116 -8.14 14.24 -15.64
CA SER A 116 -9.22 15.21 -15.88
C SER A 116 -10.18 14.64 -16.93
N ALA A 117 -11.47 15.01 -16.84
CA ALA A 117 -12.52 14.51 -17.74
C ALA A 117 -12.21 14.73 -19.24
N VAL A 118 -11.38 15.71 -19.57
CA VAL A 118 -10.93 16.04 -20.94
C VAL A 118 -10.12 14.90 -21.58
N TYR A 119 -9.46 14.04 -20.80
CA TYR A 119 -8.60 12.98 -21.31
C TYR A 119 -9.31 11.62 -21.50
N ARG A 120 -10.63 11.55 -21.28
CA ARG A 120 -11.40 10.29 -21.30
C ARG A 120 -11.45 9.64 -22.70
N HIS A 121 -11.15 10.37 -23.78
CA HIS A 121 -11.14 9.84 -25.14
C HIS A 121 -9.88 9.04 -25.50
N TYR A 122 -8.74 9.30 -24.84
CA TYR A 122 -7.45 8.69 -25.22
C TYR A 122 -7.16 7.35 -24.51
N ILE A 123 -7.75 7.09 -23.34
CA ILE A 123 -7.41 5.89 -22.53
C ILE A 123 -8.16 4.63 -23.00
N THR A 124 -9.26 4.76 -23.75
CA THR A 124 -9.96 3.61 -24.34
C THR A 124 -9.22 2.95 -25.52
N ALA A 125 -8.17 3.56 -26.05
CA ALA A 125 -7.46 3.07 -27.25
C ALA A 125 -6.35 2.04 -26.97
N HIS A 126 -5.99 1.78 -25.71
CA HIS A 126 -4.98 0.78 -25.34
C HIS A 126 -5.56 -0.30 -24.43
N ARG A 127 -6.60 -1.00 -24.91
CA ARG A 127 -6.91 -2.32 -24.36
C ARG A 127 -5.73 -3.25 -24.65
N CYS A 128 -5.36 -4.04 -23.64
CA CYS A 128 -4.40 -5.12 -23.73
C CYS A 128 -4.59 -5.92 -25.02
N VAL A 129 -3.56 -5.96 -25.86
CA VAL A 129 -3.45 -6.96 -26.92
C VAL A 129 -3.30 -8.31 -26.23
N PRO A 130 -4.14 -9.32 -26.53
CA PRO A 130 -3.94 -10.67 -26.02
C PRO A 130 -2.60 -11.19 -26.53
N LYS A 131 -1.79 -11.79 -25.66
CA LYS A 131 -0.65 -12.59 -26.11
C LYS A 131 -1.19 -13.84 -26.81
N THR A 132 -0.90 -13.96 -28.10
CA THR A 132 -0.76 -15.23 -28.82
C THR A 132 0.64 -15.28 -29.37
#